data_AF-X1RJA8-F1
#
_entry.id   AF-X1RJA8-F1
#
_cell.length_a   1.000
_cell.length_b   1.000
_cell.length_c   1.000
_cell.angle_alpha   90.00
_cell.angle_beta   90.00
_cell.angle_gamma   90.00
#
_symmetry.space_group_name_H-M   'P 1'
#
loop_
_entity.id
_entity.type
_entity.pdbx_description
1 polymer ?
#
loop_
_entity_poly.entity_id
_entity_poly.type
_entity_poly.pdbx_seq_one_letter_code
_entity_poly.pdbx_strand_id
1 'polypeptide(L)'
;VDAGAVASNRFDDAIERGVITEAELVVIWRSEPICNSPIAVRSDLSDELKAKITKAFLEMPKELALNYGCKTLGWVVAKDEDYDAIREIAKTLDLEL
;
A
#
# COMPACT_ATOMS: atom_id res chain seq x y z
N VAL A 1 22.73 -10.37 -8.02
CA VAL A 1 21.66 -10.80 -8.96
C VAL A 1 21.69 -9.87 -10.15
N ASP A 2 21.36 -10.35 -11.34
CA ASP A 2 21.39 -9.54 -12.58
C ASP A 2 20.08 -8.80 -12.84
N ALA A 3 18.98 -9.24 -12.22
CA ALA A 3 17.68 -8.59 -12.23
C ALA A 3 16.98 -8.77 -10.88
N GLY A 4 16.00 -7.91 -10.59
CA GLY A 4 15.17 -7.98 -9.39
C GLY A 4 13.85 -7.23 -9.57
N ALA A 5 12.93 -7.43 -8.64
CA ALA A 5 11.64 -6.73 -8.60
C ALA A 5 11.47 -6.04 -7.24
N VAL A 6 10.96 -4.82 -7.25
CA VAL A 6 10.72 -4.00 -6.05
C VAL A 6 9.47 -3.15 -6.25
N ALA A 7 8.85 -2.69 -5.17
CA ALA A 7 7.76 -1.73 -5.24
C ALA A 7 8.23 -0.42 -5.90
N SER A 8 7.46 0.09 -6.87
CA SER A 8 7.82 1.28 -7.65
C SER A 8 8.19 2.48 -6.78
N ASN A 9 7.43 2.73 -5.71
CA ASN A 9 7.71 3.84 -4.79
C ASN A 9 9.06 3.72 -4.07
N ARG A 10 9.56 2.51 -3.82
CA ARG A 10 10.88 2.30 -3.22
C ARG A 10 12.00 2.55 -4.21
N PHE A 11 11.78 2.23 -5.48
CA PHE A 11 12.71 2.59 -6.56
C PHE A 11 12.78 4.11 -6.72
N ASP A 12 11.62 4.77 -6.78
CA ASP A 12 11.52 6.22 -6.91
C ASP A 12 12.15 6.92 -5.68
N ASP A 13 11.86 6.48 -4.45
CA ASP A 13 12.48 6.99 -3.22
C ASP A 13 14.01 6.81 -3.20
N ALA A 14 14.53 5.72 -3.77
CA ALA A 14 15.97 5.48 -3.82
C ALA A 14 16.69 6.44 -4.77
N ILE A 15 16.05 6.80 -5.89
CA ILE A 15 16.53 7.84 -6.80
C ILE A 15 16.45 9.21 -6.11
N GLU A 16 15.31 9.56 -5.50
CA GLU A 16 15.12 10.84 -4.80
C GLU A 16 16.19 11.06 -3.71
N ARG A 17 16.58 9.97 -3.03
CA ARG A 17 17.59 10.00 -1.97
C ARG A 17 19.03 9.90 -2.49
N GLY A 18 19.23 9.76 -3.81
CA GLY A 18 20.55 9.61 -4.43
C GLY A 18 21.28 8.31 -4.07
N VAL A 19 20.53 7.28 -3.64
CA VAL A 19 21.10 5.94 -3.36
C VAL A 19 21.44 5.21 -4.66
N ILE A 20 20.65 5.47 -5.71
CA ILE A 20 20.87 5.02 -7.08
C ILE A 20 20.57 6.18 -8.03
N THR A 21 21.03 6.07 -9.27
CA THR A 21 20.71 6.97 -10.37
C THR A 21 19.91 6.22 -11.45
N GLU A 22 19.16 6.96 -12.27
CA GLU A 22 18.41 6.39 -13.40
C GLU A 22 19.30 5.69 -14.44
N ALA A 23 20.60 5.99 -14.46
CA ALA A 23 21.55 5.37 -15.38
C ALA A 23 22.05 4.00 -14.91
N GLU A 24 21.92 3.68 -13.62
CA GLU A 24 22.44 2.43 -13.03
C GLU A 24 21.49 1.24 -13.21
N LEU A 25 20.18 1.48 -13.31
CA LEU A 25 19.16 0.45 -13.40
C LEU A 25 18.12 0.78 -14.48
N VAL A 26 17.77 -0.22 -15.29
CA VAL A 26 16.75 -0.09 -16.33
C VAL A 26 15.44 -0.73 -15.87
N VAL A 27 14.34 0.02 -15.94
CA VAL A 27 13.00 -0.53 -15.70
C VAL A 27 12.54 -1.32 -16.93
N ILE A 28 12.49 -2.65 -16.81
CA ILE A 28 12.11 -3.55 -17.90
C ILE A 28 10.58 -3.66 -18.04
N TRP A 29 9.85 -3.64 -16.91
CA TRP A 29 8.39 -3.75 -16.88
C TRP A 29 7.82 -3.16 -15.58
N ARG A 30 6.55 -2.72 -15.62
CA ARG A 30 5.77 -2.28 -14.45
C ARG A 30 4.42 -2.99 -14.47
N SER A 31 3.94 -3.41 -13.29
CA SER A 31 2.62 -4.04 -13.16
C SER A 31 1.49 -3.02 -13.24
N GLU A 32 0.28 -3.55 -13.42
CA GLU A 32 -0.93 -2.83 -13.05
C GLU A 32 -0.88 -2.40 -11.57
N PRO A 33 -1.62 -1.34 -11.19
CA PRO A 33 -1.67 -0.89 -9.80
C PRO A 33 -2.10 -1.99 -8.84
N ILE A 34 -1.30 -2.17 -7.79
CA ILE A 34 -1.62 -3.07 -6.68
C ILE A 34 -2.25 -2.22 -5.57
N CYS A 35 -3.33 -2.70 -4.97
CA CYS A 35 -3.99 -2.00 -3.87
C CYS A 35 -3.01 -1.73 -2.70
N ASN A 36 -3.15 -0.57 -2.07
CA ASN A 36 -2.33 -0.20 -0.92
C ASN A 36 -2.67 -1.06 0.31
N SER A 37 -1.77 -1.08 1.29
CA SER A 37 -1.99 -1.81 2.54
C SER A 37 -3.22 -1.29 3.30
N PRO A 38 -4.12 -2.17 3.78
CA PRO A 38 -5.28 -1.76 4.56
C PRO A 38 -4.88 -1.37 5.98
N ILE A 39 -5.70 -0.50 6.59
CA ILE A 39 -5.84 -0.45 8.05
C ILE A 39 -7.02 -1.32 8.43
N ALA A 40 -6.75 -2.41 9.16
CA ALA A 40 -7.78 -3.32 9.64
C ALA A 40 -8.18 -2.99 11.08
N VAL A 41 -9.47 -3.15 11.38
CA VAL A 41 -10.02 -3.02 12.74
C VAL A 41 -10.48 -4.39 13.20
N ARG A 42 -10.17 -4.73 14.45
CA ARG A 42 -10.49 -6.03 15.05
C ARG A 42 -12.01 -6.28 15.07
N SER A 43 -12.42 -7.49 14.69
CA SER A 43 -13.84 -7.82 14.46
C SER A 43 -14.69 -7.90 15.73
N ASP A 44 -14.06 -8.14 16.89
CA ASP A 44 -14.71 -8.30 18.20
C ASP A 44 -15.01 -6.98 18.93
N LEU A 45 -14.64 -5.82 18.36
CA LEU A 45 -14.98 -4.51 18.90
C LEU A 45 -16.47 -4.19 18.67
N SER A 46 -17.03 -3.31 19.51
CA SER A 46 -18.39 -2.81 19.30
C SER A 46 -18.50 -2.03 17.99
N ASP A 47 -19.67 -2.08 17.35
CA ASP A 47 -19.91 -1.38 16.09
C ASP A 47 -19.76 0.13 16.24
N GLU A 48 -20.12 0.67 17.40
CA GLU A 48 -19.88 2.09 17.74
C GLU A 48 -18.39 2.44 17.70
N LEU A 49 -17.53 1.60 18.28
CA LEU A 49 -16.10 1.85 18.32
C LEU A 49 -15.48 1.69 16.93
N LYS A 50 -15.89 0.67 16.16
CA LYS A 50 -15.46 0.50 14.77
C LYS A 50 -15.82 1.74 13.94
N ALA A 51 -17.04 2.25 14.05
CA ALA A 51 -17.48 3.45 13.35
C ALA A 51 -16.67 4.69 13.73
N LYS A 52 -16.35 4.88 15.02
CA LYS A 52 -15.50 5.98 15.48
C LYS A 52 -14.08 5.90 14.93
N ILE A 53 -13.48 4.71 14.92
CA ILE A 53 -12.13 4.50 14.36
C ILE A 53 -12.13 4.82 12.86
N THR A 54 -13.06 4.22 12.10
CA THR A 54 -13.17 4.46 10.66
C THR A 54 -13.35 5.94 10.36
N LYS A 55 -14.26 6.62 11.08
CA LYS A 55 -14.49 8.06 10.93
C LYS A 55 -13.23 8.88 11.20
N ALA A 56 -12.47 8.55 12.25
CA ALA A 56 -11.25 9.28 12.60
C ALA A 56 -10.17 9.21 11.49
N PHE A 57 -10.04 8.08 10.79
CA PHE A 57 -9.14 7.99 9.64
C PHE A 57 -9.66 8.75 8.43
N LEU A 58 -10.95 8.61 8.10
CA LEU A 58 -11.55 9.29 6.94
C LEU A 58 -11.54 10.82 7.06
N GLU A 59 -11.72 11.34 8.28
CA GLU A 59 -11.72 12.78 8.57
C GLU A 59 -10.34 13.33 8.96
N MET A 60 -9.29 12.50 8.90
CA MET A 60 -7.95 12.90 9.27
C MET A 60 -7.47 14.08 8.39
N PRO A 61 -7.03 15.20 8.99
CA PRO A 61 -6.49 16.32 8.21
C PRO A 61 -5.28 15.87 7.38
N LYS A 62 -5.17 16.39 6.17
CA LYS A 62 -4.10 16.04 5.23
C LYS A 62 -2.70 16.26 5.83
N GLU A 63 -2.51 17.32 6.60
CA GLU A 63 -1.23 17.65 7.24
C GLU A 63 -0.81 16.55 8.23
N LEU A 64 -1.77 15.93 8.91
CA LEU A 64 -1.53 14.81 9.80
C LEU A 64 -1.32 13.51 9.01
N ALA A 65 -2.11 13.29 7.95
CA ALA A 65 -1.99 12.13 7.08
C ALA A 65 -0.62 12.06 6.37
N LEU A 66 -0.07 13.20 5.97
CA LEU A 66 1.25 13.31 5.33
C LEU A 66 2.40 12.87 6.24
N ASN A 67 2.24 12.97 7.56
CA ASN A 67 3.23 12.50 8.53
C ASN A 67 3.22 10.97 8.69
N TYR A 68 2.22 10.29 8.13
CA TYR A 68 2.22 8.83 8.07
C TYR A 68 3.23 8.38 7.00
N GLY A 69 4.03 7.36 7.31
CA GLY A 69 5.23 6.93 6.56
C GLY A 69 5.06 6.55 5.08
N CYS A 70 3.89 6.80 4.51
CA CYS A 70 3.50 6.55 3.13
C CYS A 70 3.24 7.83 2.32
N LYS A 71 3.50 9.04 2.87
CA LYS A 71 3.16 10.34 2.23
C LYS A 71 1.71 10.38 1.72
N THR A 72 0.75 9.85 2.48
CA THR A 72 -0.64 9.76 2.02
C THR A 72 -1.37 11.10 2.13
N LEU A 73 -2.24 11.40 1.16
CA LEU A 73 -3.07 12.62 1.16
C LEU A 73 -4.35 12.48 2.01
N GLY A 74 -4.67 11.26 2.44
CA GLY A 74 -5.88 10.95 3.20
C GLY A 74 -6.18 9.45 3.18
N TRP A 75 -7.33 9.08 3.71
CA TRP A 75 -7.78 7.69 3.80
C TRP A 75 -9.13 7.52 3.13
N VAL A 76 -9.33 6.36 2.50
CA VAL A 76 -10.60 5.97 1.87
C VAL A 76 -11.09 4.67 2.49
N VAL A 77 -12.38 4.39 2.34
CA VAL A 77 -12.94 3.11 2.75
C VAL A 77 -12.36 2.02 1.85
N ALA A 78 -11.72 1.03 2.48
CA ALA A 78 -11.32 -0.21 1.83
C ALA A 78 -12.39 -1.28 2.08
N LYS A 79 -12.65 -2.09 1.06
CA LYS A 79 -13.54 -3.25 1.12
C LYS A 79 -12.73 -4.52 0.98
N ASP A 80 -13.31 -5.64 1.39
CA ASP A 80 -12.65 -6.94 1.30
C ASP A 80 -12.36 -7.33 -0.16
N GLU A 81 -13.28 -7.01 -1.06
CA GLU A 81 -13.20 -7.32 -2.49
C GLU A 81 -12.10 -6.52 -3.21
N ASP A 82 -11.68 -5.37 -2.65
CA ASP A 82 -10.55 -4.59 -3.20
C ASP A 82 -9.22 -5.37 -3.17
N TYR A 83 -9.17 -6.48 -2.42
CA TYR A 83 -8.00 -7.35 -2.27
C TYR A 83 -8.13 -8.68 -3.02
N ASP A 84 -9.20 -8.89 -3.79
CA ASP A 84 -9.39 -10.14 -4.55
C ASP A 84 -8.26 -10.41 -5.54
N ALA A 85 -7.72 -9.37 -6.18
CA ALA A 85 -6.56 -9.50 -7.06
C ALA A 85 -5.34 -10.12 -6.34
N ILE A 86 -5.13 -9.79 -5.06
CA ILE A 86 -4.05 -10.38 -4.24
C ILE A 86 -4.32 -11.87 -3.99
N ARG A 87 -5.58 -12.24 -3.73
CA ARG A 87 -5.97 -13.64 -3.53
C ARG A 87 -5.74 -14.47 -4.80
N GLU A 88 -6.06 -13.93 -5.97
CA GLU A 88 -5.81 -14.59 -7.26
C GLU A 88 -4.32 -14.74 -7.56
N ILE A 89 -3.50 -13.73 -7.21
CA ILE A 89 -2.04 -13.84 -7.29
C ILE A 89 -1.52 -14.95 -6.38
N ALA A 90 -1.97 -15.00 -5.13
CA ALA A 90 -1.54 -16.02 -4.17
C ALA A 90 -1.88 -17.45 -4.66
N LYS A 91 -3.08 -17.65 -5.20
CA LYS A 91 -3.48 -18.92 -5.84
C LYS A 91 -2.58 -19.28 -7.03
N THR A 92 -2.29 -18.31 -7.89
CA THR A 92 -1.44 -18.51 -9.06
C THR A 92 -0.01 -18.90 -8.67
N LEU A 93 0.46 -18.38 -7.54
CA LEU A 93 1.79 -18.64 -6.99
C LEU A 93 1.84 -19.85 -6.04
N ASP A 94 0.72 -20.58 -5.86
CA ASP A 94 0.58 -21.70 -4.94
C ASP A 94 1.02 -21.36 -3.50
N LEU A 95 0.63 -20.17 -3.04
CA LEU A 95 0.86 -19.71 -1.67
C LEU A 95 -0.29 -20.15 -0.78
N GLU A 96 0.03 -20.76 0.36
CA GLU A 96 -0.94 -20.99 1.42
C GLU A 96 -1.35 -19.64 2.05
N LEU A 97 -2.65 -19.31 1.94
CA LEU A 97 -3.28 -18.12 2.53
C LEU A 97 -3.92 -18.43 3.89
#